data_AF-A0A9E7R092-F1
#
_entry.id   AF-A0A9E7R092-F1
#
_cell.length_a   1.000
_cell.length_b   1.000
_cell.length_c   1.000
_cell.angle_alpha   90.00
_cell.angle_beta   90.00
_cell.angle_gamma   90.00
#
_symmetry.space_group_name_H-M   'P 1'
#
loop_
_entity.id
_entity.type
_entity.pdbx_description
1 polymer ?
#
loop_
_entity_poly.entity_id
_entity_poly.type
_entity_poly.pdbx_seq_one_letter_code
_entity_poly.pdbx_strand_id
1 'polypeptide(L)'
;MNLKTFSLGAASAVTTFLVVGAVTIAVLSGPFGESPGVGILGVLAGFVVGLGAGVVVAAFAGRLSGAARAALVTYATFGVAFLAIAALQYVNVPGADAVFTFPIHLAVSALLALAAGAAVFGRFGRTPGRKPSV
;
A
#
# COMPACT_ATOMS: atom_id res chain seq x y z
N MET A 1 7.60 -7.41 -21.11
CA MET A 1 7.61 -6.82 -19.75
C MET A 1 8.10 -7.88 -18.77
N ASN A 2 9.01 -7.58 -17.84
CA ASN A 2 9.51 -8.59 -16.89
C ASN A 2 8.52 -8.78 -15.72
N LEU A 3 8.53 -9.96 -15.09
CA LEU A 3 7.62 -10.32 -14.00
C LEU A 3 7.70 -9.35 -12.80
N LYS A 4 8.90 -8.84 -12.49
CA LYS A 4 9.11 -7.92 -11.37
C LYS A 4 8.48 -6.55 -11.61
N THR A 5 8.55 -6.05 -12.83
CA THR A 5 7.94 -4.78 -13.25
C THR A 5 6.42 -4.91 -13.26
N PHE A 6 5.90 -6.04 -13.75
CA PHE A 6 4.47 -6.34 -13.68
C PHE A 6 3.98 -6.43 -12.22
N SER A 7 4.68 -7.15 -11.35
CA SER A 7 4.27 -7.30 -9.95
C SER A 7 4.30 -5.97 -9.19
N LEU A 8 5.27 -5.10 -9.48
CA LEU A 8 5.30 -3.76 -8.89
C LEU A 8 4.14 -2.90 -9.38
N GLY A 9 3.83 -2.94 -10.69
CA GLY A 9 2.67 -2.25 -11.26
C GLY A 9 1.36 -2.74 -10.63
N ALA A 10 1.16 -4.05 -10.54
CA ALA A 10 -0.04 -4.64 -9.93
C ALA A 10 -0.15 -4.29 -8.44
N ALA A 11 0.94 -4.40 -7.68
CA ALA A 11 0.95 -4.05 -6.27
C ALA A 11 0.64 -2.57 -6.04
N SER A 12 1.23 -1.68 -6.84
CA SER A 12 0.90 -0.25 -6.79
C SER A 12 -0.56 0.01 -7.13
N ALA A 13 -1.10 -0.65 -8.15
CA ALA A 13 -2.51 -0.50 -8.52
C ALA A 13 -3.45 -0.90 -7.38
N VAL A 14 -3.20 -2.06 -6.78
CA VAL A 14 -4.01 -2.58 -5.67
C VAL A 14 -3.88 -1.70 -4.43
N THR A 15 -2.66 -1.33 -4.03
CA THR A 15 -2.46 -0.44 -2.87
C THR A 15 -3.17 0.90 -3.09
N THR A 16 -2.99 1.52 -4.25
CA THR A 16 -3.62 2.81 -4.56
C THR A 16 -5.14 2.69 -4.61
N PHE A 17 -5.67 1.61 -5.21
CA PHE A 17 -7.10 1.31 -5.21
C PHE A 17 -7.67 1.29 -3.79
N LEU A 18 -7.05 0.50 -2.90
CA LEU A 18 -7.50 0.35 -1.53
C LEU A 18 -7.45 1.67 -0.75
N VAL A 19 -6.35 2.40 -0.86
CA VAL A 19 -6.16 3.67 -0.13
C VAL A 19 -7.12 4.72 -0.61
N VAL A 20 -7.16 4.97 -1.92
CA VAL A 20 -8.02 6.02 -2.47
C VAL A 20 -9.48 5.66 -2.22
N GLY A 21 -9.88 4.42 -2.45
CA GLY A 21 -11.25 4.00 -2.19
C GLY A 21 -11.65 4.15 -0.72
N ALA A 22 -10.82 3.70 0.21
CA ALA A 22 -11.10 3.82 1.63
C ALA A 22 -11.11 5.28 2.11
N VAL A 23 -10.18 6.11 1.63
CA VAL A 23 -10.17 7.56 1.94
C VAL A 23 -11.40 8.25 1.38
N THR A 24 -11.79 7.95 0.13
CA THR A 24 -12.99 8.52 -0.48
C THR A 24 -14.24 8.15 0.32
N ILE A 25 -14.37 6.89 0.75
CA ILE A 25 -15.47 6.47 1.62
C ILE A 25 -15.43 7.24 2.94
N ALA A 26 -14.29 7.26 3.63
CA ALA A 26 -14.15 7.93 4.92
C ALA A 26 -14.50 9.43 4.86
N VAL A 27 -14.08 10.11 3.79
CA VAL A 27 -14.35 11.54 3.57
C VAL A 27 -15.82 11.79 3.25
N LEU A 28 -16.45 10.95 2.43
CA LEU A 28 -17.83 11.14 2.00
C LEU A 28 -18.87 10.64 3.02
N SER A 29 -18.52 9.65 3.86
CA SER A 29 -19.41 9.15 4.91
C SER A 29 -19.72 10.19 5.97
N GLY A 30 -18.83 11.16 6.21
CA GLY A 30 -19.09 12.29 7.12
C GLY A 30 -20.30 13.15 6.72
N PRO A 31 -20.29 13.77 5.51
CA PRO A 31 -21.38 14.62 5.06
C PRO A 31 -22.60 13.86 4.51
N PHE A 32 -22.43 12.66 3.94
CA PHE A 32 -23.52 11.94 3.24
C PHE A 32 -24.03 10.70 3.99
N GLY A 33 -23.45 10.37 5.15
CA GLY A 33 -23.75 9.16 5.89
C GLY A 33 -23.25 7.88 5.20
N GLU A 34 -23.40 6.75 5.90
CA GLU A 34 -23.07 5.44 5.35
C GLU A 34 -24.18 5.00 4.39
N SER A 35 -23.88 4.99 3.09
CA SER A 35 -24.82 4.56 2.05
C SER A 35 -24.12 3.77 0.96
N PRO A 36 -24.85 2.89 0.24
CA PRO A 36 -24.28 2.16 -0.90
C PRO A 36 -23.67 3.08 -1.96
N GLY A 37 -24.25 4.27 -2.17
CA GLY A 37 -23.74 5.26 -3.13
C GLY A 37 -22.33 5.76 -2.77
N VAL A 38 -22.07 6.04 -1.49
CA VAL A 38 -20.74 6.43 -1.01
C VAL A 38 -19.73 5.30 -1.23
N GLY A 39 -20.11 4.05 -0.95
CA GLY A 39 -19.28 2.88 -1.23
C GLY A 39 -18.91 2.75 -2.70
N ILE A 40 -19.88 2.91 -3.60
CA ILE A 40 -19.66 2.85 -5.06
C ILE A 40 -18.71 3.95 -5.52
N LEU A 41 -18.88 5.18 -5.04
CA LEU A 41 -17.99 6.30 -5.38
C LEU A 41 -16.56 6.04 -4.90
N GLY A 42 -16.40 5.45 -3.71
CA GLY A 42 -15.11 4.98 -3.22
C GLY A 42 -14.45 3.98 -4.14
N VAL A 43 -15.17 2.91 -4.49
CA VAL A 43 -14.65 1.87 -5.40
C VAL A 43 -14.28 2.46 -6.76
N LEU A 44 -15.11 3.34 -7.33
CA LEU A 44 -14.86 3.97 -8.62
C LEU A 44 -13.60 4.86 -8.57
N ALA A 45 -13.50 5.73 -7.56
CA ALA A 45 -12.35 6.61 -7.38
C ALA A 45 -11.07 5.79 -7.18
N GLY A 46 -11.13 4.78 -6.31
CA GLY A 46 -10.04 3.82 -6.11
C GLY A 46 -9.62 3.15 -7.41
N PHE A 47 -10.58 2.69 -8.21
CA PHE A 47 -10.31 1.94 -9.44
C PHE A 47 -9.60 2.81 -10.47
N VAL A 48 -10.11 4.02 -10.72
CA VAL A 48 -9.52 4.94 -11.70
C VAL A 48 -8.10 5.32 -11.29
N VAL A 49 -7.88 5.73 -10.04
CA VAL A 49 -6.56 6.18 -9.58
C VAL A 49 -5.59 5.01 -9.45
N GLY A 50 -6.08 3.85 -8.99
CA GLY A 50 -5.29 2.62 -8.88
C GLY A 50 -4.81 2.12 -10.23
N LEU A 51 -5.68 2.06 -11.23
CA LEU A 51 -5.30 1.68 -12.59
C LEU A 51 -4.23 2.63 -13.14
N GLY A 52 -4.42 3.93 -12.97
CA GLY A 52 -3.44 4.95 -13.37
C GLY A 52 -2.07 4.74 -12.71
N ALA A 53 -2.04 4.57 -11.39
CA ALA A 53 -0.81 4.29 -10.66
C ALA A 53 -0.12 3.01 -11.13
N GLY A 54 -0.89 1.95 -11.37
CA GLY A 54 -0.38 0.68 -11.89
C GLY A 54 0.28 0.81 -13.26
N VAL A 55 -0.37 1.52 -14.18
CA VAL A 55 0.15 1.77 -15.54
C VAL A 55 1.45 2.57 -15.47
N VAL A 56 1.48 3.65 -14.67
CA VAL A 56 2.68 4.47 -14.48
C VAL A 56 3.82 3.61 -13.92
N VAL A 57 3.57 2.86 -12.85
CA VAL A 57 4.62 2.03 -12.24
C VAL A 57 5.06 0.92 -13.19
N ALA A 58 4.17 0.27 -13.92
CA ALA A 58 4.55 -0.74 -14.92
C ALA A 58 5.42 -0.15 -16.05
N ALA A 59 5.14 1.09 -16.49
CA ALA A 59 5.90 1.77 -17.53
C ALA A 59 7.32 2.17 -17.07
N PHE A 60 7.48 2.57 -15.80
CA PHE A 60 8.72 3.17 -15.30
C PHE A 60 9.53 2.28 -14.35
N ALA A 61 8.96 1.23 -13.75
CA ALA A 61 9.64 0.47 -12.69
C ALA A 61 10.89 -0.30 -13.17
N GLY A 62 10.99 -0.62 -14.46
CA GLY A 62 12.21 -1.19 -15.04
C GLY A 62 13.42 -0.25 -14.99
N ARG A 63 13.19 1.07 -14.85
CA ARG A 63 14.23 2.11 -14.80
C ARG A 63 14.58 2.53 -13.37
N LEU A 64 13.88 2.02 -12.37
CA LEU A 64 14.07 2.40 -10.97
C LEU A 64 15.17 1.57 -10.31
N SER A 65 16.00 2.24 -9.51
CA SER A 65 17.09 1.63 -8.74
C SER A 65 17.12 2.16 -7.30
N GLY A 66 17.81 1.44 -6.42
CA GLY A 66 18.07 1.86 -5.03
C GLY A 66 16.79 2.24 -4.26
N ALA A 67 16.77 3.47 -3.74
CA ALA A 67 15.72 3.98 -2.86
C ALA A 67 14.32 3.99 -3.49
N ALA A 68 14.20 4.33 -4.78
CA ALA A 68 12.90 4.38 -5.45
C ALA A 68 12.26 2.99 -5.56
N ARG A 69 13.08 1.96 -5.81
CA ARG A 69 12.62 0.58 -5.84
C ARG A 69 12.24 0.08 -4.44
N ALA A 70 13.02 0.45 -3.42
CA ALA A 70 12.68 0.13 -2.04
C ALA A 70 11.35 0.79 -1.62
N ALA A 71 11.12 2.05 -1.99
CA ALA A 71 9.87 2.75 -1.73
C ALA A 71 8.65 2.05 -2.34
N LEU A 72 8.74 1.54 -3.57
CA LEU A 72 7.66 0.77 -4.18
C LEU A 72 7.38 -0.56 -3.44
N VAL A 73 8.42 -1.23 -2.94
CA VAL A 73 8.25 -2.45 -2.14
C VAL A 73 7.60 -2.15 -0.79
N THR A 74 8.03 -1.07 -0.13
CA THR A 74 7.38 -0.54 1.08
C THR A 74 5.90 -0.24 0.80
N TYR A 75 5.60 0.44 -0.30
CA TYR A 75 4.24 0.78 -0.69
C TYR A 75 3.38 -0.45 -1.02
N ALA A 76 3.93 -1.46 -1.68
CA ALA A 76 3.26 -2.74 -1.88
C ALA A 76 2.95 -3.42 -0.54
N THR A 77 3.92 -3.42 0.38
CA THR A 77 3.75 -4.01 1.71
C THR A 77 2.68 -3.29 2.52
N PHE A 78 2.62 -1.96 2.40
CA PHE A 78 1.56 -1.14 2.98
C PHE A 78 0.17 -1.62 2.52
N GLY A 79 -0.04 -1.80 1.21
CA GLY A 79 -1.33 -2.26 0.70
C GLY A 79 -1.72 -3.64 1.19
N VAL A 80 -0.75 -4.57 1.31
CA VAL A 80 -0.99 -5.90 1.86
C VAL A 80 -1.38 -5.83 3.33
N ALA A 81 -0.66 -5.04 4.14
CA ALA A 81 -0.99 -4.85 5.55
C ALA A 81 -2.37 -4.20 5.72
N PHE A 82 -2.67 -3.20 4.90
CA PHE A 82 -3.95 -2.52 4.89
C PHE A 82 -5.09 -3.50 4.54
N LEU A 83 -4.93 -4.31 3.50
CA LEU A 83 -5.91 -5.32 3.13
C LEU A 83 -6.09 -6.39 4.21
N ALA A 84 -4.99 -6.84 4.83
CA ALA A 84 -5.05 -7.87 5.87
C ALA A 84 -5.84 -7.40 7.10
N ILE A 85 -5.63 -6.16 7.54
CA ILE A 85 -6.39 -5.59 8.67
C ILE A 85 -7.87 -5.40 8.29
N ALA A 86 -8.17 -4.93 7.07
CA ALA A 86 -9.55 -4.84 6.58
C ALA A 86 -10.25 -6.21 6.57
N ALA A 87 -9.53 -7.27 6.19
CA ALA A 87 -10.06 -8.63 6.20
C ALA A 87 -10.39 -9.12 7.62
N LEU A 88 -9.57 -8.76 8.63
CA LEU A 88 -9.85 -9.09 10.03
C LEU A 88 -11.15 -8.45 10.53
N GLN A 89 -11.42 -7.22 10.11
CA GLN A 89 -12.68 -6.53 10.40
C GLN A 89 -13.85 -7.23 9.71
N TYR A 90 -13.71 -7.55 8.42
CA TYR A 90 -14.76 -8.19 7.64
C TYR A 90 -15.20 -9.55 8.19
N VAL A 91 -14.27 -10.38 8.67
CA VAL A 91 -14.60 -11.68 9.26
C VAL A 91 -15.08 -11.60 10.72
N ASN A 92 -15.36 -10.38 11.22
CA ASN A 92 -15.81 -10.11 12.59
C ASN A 92 -14.89 -10.71 13.66
N VAL A 93 -13.55 -10.56 13.51
CA VAL A 93 -12.64 -10.91 14.60
C VAL A 93 -13.03 -10.09 15.85
N PRO A 94 -13.25 -10.72 17.02
CA PRO A 94 -13.74 -10.02 18.21
C PRO A 94 -12.87 -8.80 18.56
N GLY A 95 -13.51 -7.63 18.62
CA GLY A 95 -12.85 -6.36 18.96
C GLY A 95 -12.06 -5.69 17.83
N ALA A 96 -11.96 -6.29 16.63
CA ALA A 96 -11.19 -5.73 15.52
C ALA A 96 -11.71 -4.36 15.07
N ASP A 97 -13.03 -4.17 14.99
CA ASP A 97 -13.64 -2.90 14.55
C ASP A 97 -13.43 -1.78 15.56
N ALA A 98 -13.48 -2.11 16.86
CA ALA A 98 -13.24 -1.15 17.93
C ALA A 98 -11.77 -0.72 18.00
N VAL A 99 -10.84 -1.64 17.73
CA VAL A 99 -9.40 -1.38 17.78
C VAL A 99 -8.91 -0.68 16.50
N PHE A 100 -9.33 -1.15 15.33
CA PHE A 100 -8.86 -0.66 14.04
C PHE A 100 -9.78 0.40 13.45
N THR A 101 -10.04 1.47 14.20
CA THR A 101 -10.62 2.68 13.60
C THR A 101 -9.78 3.11 12.39
N PHE A 102 -10.39 3.74 11.38
CA PHE A 102 -9.70 4.07 10.12
C PHE A 102 -8.32 4.74 10.31
N PRO A 103 -8.13 5.72 11.22
CA PRO A 103 -6.80 6.30 11.47
C PRO A 103 -5.78 5.28 12.02
N ILE A 104 -6.21 4.39 12.92
CA ILE A 104 -5.35 3.36 13.52
C ILE A 104 -4.98 2.31 12.47
N HIS A 105 -5.96 1.87 11.67
CA HIS A 105 -5.73 0.95 10.56
C HIS A 105 -4.69 1.51 9.58
N LEU A 106 -4.81 2.78 9.20
CA LEU A 106 -3.84 3.47 8.35
C LEU A 106 -2.45 3.52 9.00
N ALA A 107 -2.36 3.91 10.27
CA ALA A 107 -1.12 4.05 11.01
C ALA A 107 -0.39 2.71 11.19
N VAL A 108 -1.09 1.64 11.57
CA VAL A 108 -0.52 0.30 11.73
C VAL A 108 -0.03 -0.25 10.40
N SER A 109 -0.79 -0.05 9.32
CA SER A 109 -0.37 -0.44 7.96
C SER A 109 0.92 0.28 7.55
N ALA A 110 1.04 1.58 7.88
CA ALA A 110 2.25 2.36 7.63
C ALA A 110 3.44 1.86 8.45
N LEU A 111 3.26 1.57 9.73
CA LEU A 111 4.33 1.04 10.59
C LEU A 111 4.84 -0.31 10.09
N LEU A 112 3.94 -1.23 9.74
CA LEU A 112 4.31 -2.54 9.19
C LEU A 112 5.06 -2.41 7.87
N ALA A 113 4.59 -1.52 6.99
CA ALA A 113 5.25 -1.23 5.73
C ALA A 113 6.66 -0.67 5.93
N LEU A 114 6.82 0.31 6.82
CA LEU A 114 8.11 0.93 7.11
C LEU A 114 9.09 -0.06 7.75
N ALA A 115 8.64 -0.92 8.66
CA ALA A 115 9.47 -1.96 9.26
C ALA A 115 9.98 -2.94 8.19
N ALA A 116 9.10 -3.41 7.30
CA ALA A 116 9.49 -4.25 6.18
C ALA A 116 10.42 -3.54 5.19
N GLY A 117 10.09 -2.29 4.86
CA GLY A 117 10.87 -1.42 3.98
C GLY A 117 12.29 -1.18 4.50
N ALA A 118 12.44 -0.94 5.80
CA ALA A 118 13.74 -0.80 6.45
C ALA A 118 14.59 -2.08 6.35
N ALA A 119 13.98 -3.25 6.54
CA ALA A 119 14.67 -4.54 6.37
C ALA A 119 15.14 -4.77 4.92
N VAL A 120 14.32 -4.34 3.94
CA VAL A 120 14.66 -4.42 2.52
C VAL A 120 15.76 -3.43 2.16
N PHE A 121 15.66 -2.18 2.62
CA PHE A 121 16.66 -1.14 2.37
C PHE A 121 18.02 -1.48 3.00
N GLY A 122 18.04 -2.02 4.23
CA GLY A 122 19.27 -2.49 4.88
C GLY A 122 19.95 -3.67 4.17
N ARG A 123 19.22 -4.41 3.32
CA ARG A 123 19.77 -5.44 2.43
C ARG A 123 20.38 -4.87 1.15
N PHE A 124 19.85 -3.75 0.65
CA PHE A 124 20.37 -3.06 -0.54
C PHE A 124 21.47 -2.02 -0.24
N GLY A 125 21.55 -1.51 0.99
CA GLY A 125 22.52 -0.52 1.44
C GLY A 125 23.81 -1.07 2.07
N ARG A 126 23.90 -2.38 2.31
CA ARG A 126 25.16 -3.02 2.72
C ARG A 126 26.06 -3.18 1.50
N THR A 127 26.97 -2.23 1.29
CA THR A 127 28.15 -2.42 0.45
C THR A 127 28.93 -3.62 0.99
N PRO A 128 29.13 -4.70 0.20
CA PRO A 128 29.98 -5.79 0.62
C PRO A 128 31.43 -5.32 0.58
N GLY A 129 32.08 -5.29 1.75
CA GLY A 129 33.53 -5.32 1.87
C GLY A 129 34.27 -4.00 1.66
N ARG A 130 34.41 -3.21 2.72
CA ARG A 130 35.66 -2.49 2.94
C ARG A 130 36.47 -3.30 3.94
N LYS A 131 37.35 -4.20 3.44
CA LYS A 131 38.38 -4.77 4.29
C LYS A 131 39.24 -3.59 4.81
N PRO A 132 39.55 -3.51 6.11
CA PRO A 132 40.53 -2.55 6.58
C PRO A 132 41.86 -2.89 5.91
N SER A 133 42.40 -1.94 5.14
CA SER A 133 43.78 -1.99 4.67
C SER A 133 44.67 -1.82 5.90
N VAL A 134 45.38 -2.89 6.25
CA VAL A 134 46.55 -2.85 7.14
C VAL A 134 47.73 -2.32 6.34
#